data_AF-A0A1I6FP07-F1
#
_entry.id   AF-A0A1I6FP07-F1
#
_cell.length_a   1.000
_cell.length_b   1.000
_cell.length_c   1.000
_cell.angle_alpha   90.00
_cell.angle_beta   90.00
_cell.angle_gamma   90.00
#
_symmetry.space_group_name_H-M   'P 1'
#
loop_
_entity.id
_entity.type
_entity.pdbx_description
1 polymer ?
#
loop_
_entity_poly.entity_id
_entity_poly.type
_entity_poly.pdbx_seq_one_letter_code
_entity_poly.pdbx_strand_id
1 'polypeptide(L)'
;MLFSRTVARKRIAAGKRPTRRAAWLLVLADAVIVGLVLAALWMPAVTVTYVMHMSLIWTILFLMVVIYLPAQIVLIISSLWAAKSRFEEDDK
;
A
#
# COMPACT_ATOMS: atom_id res chain seq x y z
N MET A 1 4.04 0.95 3.20
CA MET A 1 5.31 0.55 2.57
C MET A 1 6.52 1.05 3.34
N LEU A 2 6.61 2.34 3.72
CA LEU A 2 7.74 2.89 4.48
C LEU A 2 7.76 2.41 5.93
N PHE A 3 6.63 2.50 6.63
CA PHE A 3 6.56 2.15 8.05
C PHE A 3 6.55 0.63 8.26
N SER A 4 5.71 -0.09 7.52
CA SER A 4 5.68 -1.56 7.56
C SER A 4 7.03 -2.20 7.26
N ARG A 5 7.72 -1.78 6.20
CA ARG A 5 9.05 -2.31 5.86
C ARG A 5 10.11 -1.99 6.92
N THR A 6 10.21 -0.73 7.34
CA THR A 6 11.28 -0.28 8.25
C THR A 6 11.12 -0.91 9.63
N VAL A 7 9.89 -0.93 10.15
CA VAL A 7 9.59 -1.51 11.46
C VAL A 7 9.67 -3.04 11.42
N ALA A 8 9.21 -3.70 10.35
CA ALA A 8 9.35 -5.15 10.21
C ALA A 8 10.83 -5.56 10.17
N ARG A 9 11.68 -4.88 9.39
CA ARG A 9 13.13 -5.18 9.36
C ARG A 9 13.78 -5.01 10.73
N LYS A 10 13.44 -3.94 11.46
CA LYS A 10 13.95 -3.73 12.82
C LYS A 10 13.50 -4.82 13.80
N ARG A 11 12.25 -5.27 13.70
CA ARG A 11 11.69 -6.35 14.54
C ARG A 11 12.35 -7.69 14.26
N ILE A 12 12.54 -8.03 12.98
CA ILE A 12 13.23 -9.25 12.55
C ILE A 12 14.69 -9.24 13.03
N ALA A 13 15.43 -8.14 12.83
CA ALA A 13 16.81 -8.02 13.31
C ALA A 13 16.94 -8.09 14.84
N ALA A 14 15.90 -7.70 15.58
CA ALA A 14 15.85 -7.77 17.03
C ALA A 14 15.29 -9.11 17.57
N GLY A 15 14.94 -10.07 16.70
CA GLY A 15 14.28 -11.33 17.07
C GLY A 15 12.89 -11.16 17.73
N LYS A 16 12.30 -9.95 17.68
CA LYS A 16 11.04 -9.64 18.35
C LYS A 16 9.86 -9.91 17.43
N ARG A 17 9.00 -10.85 17.83
CA ARG A 17 7.78 -11.18 17.09
C ARG A 17 6.62 -10.28 17.53
N PRO A 18 6.04 -9.44 16.63
CA PRO A 18 4.91 -8.60 16.98
C PRO A 18 3.61 -9.40 17.06
N THR A 19 2.70 -8.96 17.92
CA THR A 19 1.32 -9.46 17.94
C THR A 19 0.62 -9.15 16.61
N ARG A 20 -0.44 -9.92 16.29
CA ARG A 20 -1.25 -9.70 15.06
C ARG A 20 -1.66 -8.23 14.91
N ARG A 21 -2.19 -7.62 15.98
CA ARG A 21 -2.61 -6.21 15.98
C ARG A 21 -1.47 -5.25 15.65
N ALA A 22 -0.29 -5.45 16.24
CA ALA A 22 0.86 -4.57 16.03
C ALA A 22 1.51 -4.68 14.64
N ALA A 23 1.28 -5.78 13.91
CA ALA A 23 1.70 -5.93 12.52
C ALA A 23 0.71 -5.26 11.56
N TRP A 24 -0.59 -5.49 11.75
CA TRP A 24 -1.64 -4.93 10.90
C TRP A 24 -1.88 -3.43 11.10
N LEU A 25 -1.60 -2.89 12.30
CA LEU A 25 -1.67 -1.44 12.54
C LEU A 25 -0.74 -0.64 11.61
N LEU A 26 0.42 -1.21 11.27
CA LEU A 26 1.36 -0.59 10.33
C LEU A 26 0.81 -0.61 8.89
N VAL A 27 0.10 -1.68 8.51
CA VAL A 27 -0.58 -1.77 7.22
C VAL A 27 -1.70 -0.73 7.15
N LEU A 28 -2.47 -0.57 8.23
CA LEU A 28 -3.51 0.46 8.31
C LEU A 28 -2.93 1.87 8.19
N ALA A 29 -1.82 2.15 8.88
CA ALA A 29 -1.15 3.46 8.78
C ALA A 29 -0.69 3.74 7.34
N ASP A 30 -0.08 2.75 6.69
CA ASP A 30 0.33 2.87 5.29
C ASP A 30 -0.87 3.05 4.34
N ALA A 31 -1.97 2.35 4.58
CA ALA A 31 -3.22 2.49 3.82
C ALA A 31 -3.84 3.88 3.97
N VAL A 32 -3.84 4.45 5.18
CA VAL A 32 -4.33 5.81 5.43
C VAL A 32 -3.48 6.83 4.69
N ILE A 33 -2.15 6.72 4.76
CA ILE A 33 -1.23 7.63 4.06
C ILE A 33 -1.47 7.57 2.55
N VAL A 34 -1.54 6.36 1.97
CA VAL A 34 -1.85 6.22 0.54
C VAL A 34 -3.22 6.77 0.20
N GLY A 35 -4.23 6.52 1.04
CA GLY A 35 -5.57 7.03 0.84
C GLY A 35 -5.61 8.56 0.79
N LEU A 36 -4.88 9.24 1.67
CA LEU A 36 -4.77 10.70 1.68
C LEU A 36 -4.07 11.22 0.42
N VAL A 37 -2.98 10.58 -0.02
CA VAL A 37 -2.28 10.95 -1.26
C VAL A 37 -3.18 10.77 -2.48
N LEU A 38 -3.91 9.65 -2.56
CA LEU A 38 -4.83 9.38 -3.67
C LEU A 38 -6.05 10.29 -3.65
N ALA A 39 -6.55 10.66 -2.46
CA ALA A 39 -7.63 11.65 -2.33
C ALA A 39 -7.20 13.02 -2.87
N ALA A 40 -5.97 13.44 -2.56
CA ALA A 40 -5.39 14.67 -3.12
C ALA A 40 -5.18 14.58 -4.65
N LEU A 41 -4.83 13.40 -5.15
CA LEU A 41 -4.58 13.17 -6.58
C LEU A 41 -5.87 12.98 -7.41
N TRP A 42 -7.00 12.66 -6.77
CA TRP A 42 -8.26 12.32 -7.43
C TRP A 42 -8.75 13.41 -8.38
N MET A 43 -8.93 14.64 -7.87
CA MET A 43 -9.43 15.76 -8.68
C MET A 43 -8.50 16.10 -9.85
N PRO A 44 -7.17 16.21 -9.67
CA PRO A 44 -6.24 16.35 -10.80
C PRO A 44 -6.36 15.24 -11.84
N ALA A 45 -6.39 13.97 -11.43
CA ALA A 45 -6.47 12.83 -12.34
C ALA A 45 -7.77 12.87 -13.17
N VAL A 46 -8.91 13.12 -12.52
CA VAL A 46 -10.21 13.26 -13.19
C VAL A 46 -10.24 14.47 -14.13
N THR A 47 -9.62 15.59 -13.73
CA THR A 47 -9.52 16.78 -14.59
C THR A 47 -8.79 16.46 -15.89
N VAL A 48 -7.70 15.69 -15.84
CA VAL A 48 -6.98 15.23 -17.04
C VAL A 48 -7.87 14.42 -17.97
N THR A 49 -8.70 13.51 -17.44
CA THR A 49 -9.59 12.69 -18.28
C THR A 49 -10.63 13.54 -19.00
N TYR A 50 -11.12 14.60 -18.36
CA TYR A 50 -12.04 15.55 -18.96
C TYR A 50 -11.39 16.44 -20.02
N VAL A 51 -10.25 17.07 -19.70
CA VAL A 51 -9.54 17.99 -20.61
C VAL A 51 -9.04 17.27 -21.86
N MET A 52 -8.60 16.03 -21.73
CA MET A 52 -8.12 15.22 -22.85
C MET A 52 -9.24 14.54 -23.64
N HIS A 53 -10.51 14.77 -23.27
CA HIS A 53 -11.69 14.12 -23.87
C HIS A 53 -11.52 12.60 -24.01
N MET A 54 -11.00 11.95 -22.95
CA MET A 54 -10.73 10.52 -22.99
C MET A 54 -12.03 9.73 -23.17
N SER A 55 -12.01 8.72 -24.05
CA SER A 55 -13.12 7.77 -24.11
C SER A 55 -13.24 7.00 -22.79
N LEU A 56 -14.38 6.33 -22.59
CA LEU A 56 -14.61 5.55 -21.36
C LEU A 56 -13.50 4.52 -21.09
N ILE A 57 -13.08 3.78 -22.12
CA ILE A 57 -12.04 2.76 -22.00
C ILE A 57 -10.72 3.39 -21.56
N TRP A 58 -10.33 4.51 -22.18
CA TRP A 58 -9.09 5.21 -21.83
C TRP A 58 -9.13 5.82 -20.44
N THR A 59 -10.28 6.35 -20.02
CA THR A 59 -10.51 6.84 -18.66
C THR A 59 -10.32 5.74 -17.62
N ILE A 60 -10.92 4.56 -17.87
CA ILE A 60 -10.79 3.39 -16.98
C ILE A 60 -9.32 2.97 -16.88
N LEU A 61 -8.64 2.80 -18.02
CA LEU A 61 -7.23 2.38 -18.02
C LEU A 61 -6.33 3.40 -17.34
N PHE A 62 -6.55 4.70 -17.58
CA PHE A 62 -5.80 5.78 -16.95
C PHE A 62 -5.99 5.76 -15.42
N LEU A 63 -7.21 5.73 -14.92
CA LEU A 63 -7.49 5.69 -13.48
C LEU A 63 -6.99 4.38 -12.85
N MET A 64 -7.03 3.27 -13.59
CA MET A 64 -6.46 2.01 -13.13
C MET A 64 -4.95 2.13 -12.89
N VAL A 65 -4.23 2.79 -13.80
CA VAL A 65 -2.77 2.96 -13.70
C VAL A 65 -2.39 4.03 -12.67
N VAL A 66 -3.11 5.14 -12.61
CA VAL A 66 -2.74 6.31 -11.78
C VAL A 66 -3.23 6.17 -10.34
N ILE A 67 -4.37 5.53 -10.10
CA ILE A 67 -4.99 5.44 -8.77
C ILE A 67 -4.94 4.02 -8.24
N TYR A 68 -5.53 3.07 -8.97
CA TYR A 68 -5.74 1.71 -8.47
C TYR A 68 -4.41 0.95 -8.29
N LEU A 69 -3.55 0.96 -9.30
CA LEU A 69 -2.31 0.19 -9.28
C LEU A 69 -1.35 0.65 -8.16
N PRO A 70 -1.12 1.96 -7.93
CA PRO A 70 -0.32 2.42 -6.80
C PRO A 70 -0.90 2.04 -5.44
N ALA A 71 -2.22 2.15 -5.26
CA ALA A 71 -2.89 1.66 -4.05
C ALA A 71 -2.61 0.17 -3.83
N GLN A 72 -2.84 -0.66 -4.85
CA GLN A 72 -2.64 -2.10 -4.77
C GLN A 72 -1.20 -2.47 -4.44
N ILE A 73 -0.22 -1.86 -5.10
CA ILE A 73 1.21 -2.10 -4.83
C ILE A 73 1.52 -1.85 -3.36
N VAL A 74 1.09 -0.70 -2.81
CA VAL A 74 1.38 -0.36 -1.42
C VAL A 74 0.69 -1.31 -0.44
N LEU A 75 -0.58 -1.65 -0.68
CA LEU A 75 -1.34 -2.55 0.19
C LEU A 75 -0.78 -3.97 0.18
N ILE A 76 -0.46 -4.51 -1.00
CA ILE A 76 0.14 -5.84 -1.15
C ILE A 76 1.48 -5.90 -0.42
N ILE A 77 2.37 -4.94 -0.69
CA ILE A 77 3.71 -4.95 -0.08
C ILE A 77 3.61 -4.78 1.44
N SER A 78 2.76 -3.87 1.92
CA SER A 78 2.58 -3.65 3.35
C SER A 78 2.05 -4.92 4.04
N SER A 79 1.11 -5.62 3.40
CA SER A 79 0.55 -6.88 3.90
C SER A 79 1.60 -8.01 3.89
N LEU A 80 2.42 -8.12 2.84
CA LEU A 80 3.52 -9.08 2.76
C LEU A 80 4.52 -8.89 3.91
N TRP A 81 4.91 -7.64 4.22
CA TRP A 81 5.80 -7.37 5.35
C TRP A 81 5.17 -7.68 6.70
N ALA A 82 3.88 -7.38 6.87
CA ALA A 82 3.16 -7.73 8.09
C ALA A 82 3.11 -9.26 8.30
N ALA A 83 2.83 -10.02 7.23
CA ALA A 83 2.86 -11.48 7.25
C ALA A 83 4.28 -12.01 7.53
N LYS A 84 5.29 -11.55 6.80
CA LYS A 84 6.68 -11.96 6.95
C LYS A 84 7.23 -11.68 8.36
N SER A 85 6.91 -10.54 8.95
CA SER A 85 7.35 -10.19 10.30
C SER A 85 6.84 -11.13 11.40
N ARG A 86 5.87 -11.98 11.07
CA ARG A 86 5.24 -12.95 11.97
C ARG A 86 5.53 -14.41 11.61
N PHE A 87 6.20 -14.68 10.48
CA PHE A 87 6.45 -16.04 10.03
C PHE A 87 7.47 -16.72 10.95
N GLU A 88 7.20 -17.98 11.30
CA GLU A 88 8.15 -18.87 11.97
C GLU A 88 9.01 -19.52 10.90
N GLU A 89 10.33 -19.37 10.97
CA GLU A 89 11.21 -20.35 10.33
C GLU A 89 11.00 -21.65 11.10
N ASP A 90 10.13 -22.52 10.57
CA ASP A 90 10.14 -23.94 10.93
C ASP A 90 11.45 -24.53 10.38
N ASP A 91 12.56 -24.28 11.07
CA ASP A 91 13.77 -25.09 10.95
C ASP A 91 13.46 -26.44 11.61
N LYS A 92 12.95 -27.37 10.81
CA LYS A 92 13.07 -28.81 11.05
C LYS A 92 14.27 -29.34 10.28
#